data_AF-A0A9X8LWW8-F1
#
_entry.id   AF-A0A9X8LWW8-F1
#
_cell.length_a   1.000
_cell.length_b   1.000
_cell.length_c   1.000
_cell.angle_alpha   90.00
_cell.angle_beta   90.00
_cell.angle_gamma   90.00
#
_symmetry.space_group_name_H-M   'P 1'
#
loop_
_entity.id
_entity.type
_entity.pdbx_description
1 polymer ?
#
loop_
_entity_poly.entity_id
_entity_poly.type
_entity_poly.pdbx_seq_one_letter_code
_entity_poly.pdbx_strand_id
1 'polypeptide(L)'
;MIWKIIGVTLVLILVGFIKNVMRLIKLNKNIEFLGQYTKNYVEYCNSYLGKEIRSEEENKVYIKLIREAPKAQLLLMDAGYVDYKLAGTWSYISNYQILINTVQTLRNPPAFGREEYEMLYNILVMQVSRIDELGETTRKEIFNPIILLREGVQFFVTLPISLLFWTGLIKYSTQYKLTNNFFVKLVSFLIIIIGLVSSIFTIVLGWEQFETIVKRFL
;
A
#
# COMPACT_ATOMS: atom_id res chain seq x y z
N MET A 1 -34.84 -2.38 -17.79
CA MET A 1 -33.81 -3.33 -17.35
C MET A 1 -32.40 -2.82 -17.67
N ILE A 2 -32.12 -2.43 -18.92
CA ILE A 2 -30.83 -1.87 -19.38
C ILE A 2 -30.35 -0.68 -18.53
N TRP A 3 -31.22 0.30 -18.24
CA TRP A 3 -30.87 1.44 -17.38
C TRP A 3 -30.41 1.05 -15.96
N LYS A 4 -30.92 -0.05 -15.41
CA LYS A 4 -30.49 -0.55 -14.09
C LYS A 4 -29.08 -1.14 -14.18
N ILE A 5 -28.78 -1.89 -15.24
CA ILE A 5 -27.45 -2.48 -15.48
C ILE A 5 -26.41 -1.37 -15.66
N ILE A 6 -26.70 -0.37 -16.50
CA ILE A 6 -25.84 0.79 -16.72
C ILE A 6 -25.59 1.54 -15.40
N GLY A 7 -26.65 1.76 -14.61
CA GLY A 7 -26.53 2.41 -13.30
C GLY A 7 -25.61 1.64 -12.34
N VAL A 8 -25.77 0.31 -12.25
CA VAL A 8 -24.91 -0.52 -11.39
C VAL A 8 -23.45 -0.49 -11.84
N THR A 9 -23.18 -0.61 -13.15
CA THR A 9 -21.82 -0.54 -13.69
C THR A 9 -21.16 0.81 -13.41
N LEU A 10 -21.91 1.92 -13.57
CA LEU A 10 -21.41 3.25 -13.25
C LEU A 10 -21.07 3.41 -11.77
N VAL A 11 -21.92 2.89 -10.86
CA VAL A 11 -21.64 2.91 -9.41
C VAL A 11 -20.37 2.14 -9.09
N LEU A 12 -20.17 0.95 -9.67
CA LEU A 12 -18.96 0.15 -9.45
C LEU A 12 -17.70 0.89 -9.92
N ILE A 13 -17.75 1.51 -11.10
CA ILE A 13 -16.64 2.32 -11.63
C ILE A 13 -16.36 3.51 -10.70
N LEU A 14 -17.39 4.19 -10.22
CA LEU A 14 -17.26 5.35 -9.33
C LEU A 14 -16.64 4.96 -7.98
N VAL A 15 -17.03 3.83 -7.40
CA VAL A 15 -16.40 3.27 -6.20
C VAL A 15 -14.93 2.93 -6.44
N GLY A 16 -14.61 2.28 -7.56
CA GLY A 16 -13.22 1.99 -7.94
C GLY A 16 -12.38 3.25 -8.11
N PHE A 17 -12.97 4.29 -8.71
CA PHE A 17 -12.33 5.60 -8.89
C PHE A 17 -11.99 6.25 -7.54
N ILE A 18 -12.96 6.34 -6.63
CA ILE A 18 -12.75 6.90 -5.28
C ILE A 18 -11.63 6.13 -4.56
N LYS A 19 -11.65 4.80 -4.61
CA LYS A 19 -10.63 3.95 -3.98
C LYS A 19 -9.23 4.23 -4.52
N ASN A 20 -9.08 4.33 -5.84
CA ASN A 20 -7.78 4.62 -6.46
C ASN A 20 -7.28 6.05 -6.17
N VAL A 21 -8.18 7.05 -6.13
CA VAL A 21 -7.83 8.42 -5.73
C VAL A 21 -7.36 8.46 -4.28
N MET A 22 -8.09 7.81 -3.36
CA MET A 22 -7.68 7.71 -1.95
C MET A 22 -6.34 7.00 -1.78
N ARG A 23 -6.11 5.93 -2.55
CA ARG A 23 -4.82 5.22 -2.58
C ARG A 23 -3.70 6.15 -3.02
N LEU A 24 -3.89 6.92 -4.09
CA LEU A 24 -2.90 7.87 -4.60
C LEU A 24 -2.58 8.97 -3.56
N ILE A 25 -3.61 9.55 -2.92
CA ILE A 25 -3.42 10.53 -1.84
C ILE A 25 -2.59 9.94 -0.70
N LYS A 26 -2.87 8.69 -0.31
CA LYS A 26 -2.11 7.99 0.74
C LYS A 26 -0.66 7.75 0.34
N LEU A 27 -0.40 7.32 -0.90
CA LEU A 27 0.95 7.11 -1.42
C LEU A 27 1.76 8.41 -1.41
N ASN A 28 1.18 9.51 -1.89
CA ASN A 28 1.84 10.82 -1.89
C ASN A 28 2.20 11.27 -0.46
N LYS A 29 1.28 11.11 0.51
CA LYS A 29 1.54 11.42 1.93
C LYS A 29 2.67 10.55 2.51
N ASN A 30 2.76 9.29 2.10
CA ASN A 30 3.82 8.40 2.55
C ASN A 30 5.18 8.78 1.95
N ILE A 31 5.23 9.16 0.67
CA ILE A 31 6.44 9.66 -0.01
C ILE A 31 6.94 10.92 0.67
N GLU A 32 6.06 11.91 0.89
CA GLU A 32 6.41 13.16 1.55
C GLU A 32 6.97 12.91 2.96
N PHE A 33 6.28 12.08 3.75
CA PHE A 33 6.73 11.72 5.09
C PHE A 33 8.09 11.02 5.08
N LEU A 34 8.26 9.98 4.25
CA LEU A 34 9.48 9.17 4.24
C LEU A 34 10.66 9.94 3.63
N GLY A 35 10.41 10.80 2.64
CA GLY A 35 11.40 11.71 2.08
C GLY A 35 11.88 12.73 3.12
N GLN A 36 10.96 13.33 3.89
CA GLN A 36 11.34 14.24 4.97
C GLN A 36 12.10 13.51 6.10
N TYR A 37 11.70 12.29 6.43
CA TYR A 37 12.42 11.45 7.40
C TYR A 37 13.84 11.17 6.93
N THR A 38 14.00 10.76 5.68
CA THR A 38 15.30 10.48 5.03
C THR A 38 16.19 11.73 5.04
N LYS A 39 15.62 12.91 4.75
CA LYS A 39 16.35 14.18 4.82
C LYS A 39 16.86 14.47 6.23
N ASN A 40 16.02 14.34 7.26
CA ASN A 40 16.44 14.55 8.65
C ASN A 40 17.52 13.53 9.06
N TYR A 41 17.43 12.29 8.55
CA TYR A 41 18.40 11.24 8.83
C TYR A 41 19.77 11.58 8.24
N VAL A 42 19.81 11.94 6.96
CA VAL A 42 21.03 12.39 6.28
C VAL A 42 21.62 13.64 6.93
N GLU A 43 20.78 14.61 7.29
CA GLU A 43 21.19 15.80 8.02
C GLU A 43 21.86 15.44 9.34
N TYR A 44 21.30 14.48 10.08
CA TYR A 44 21.90 14.00 11.31
C TYR A 44 23.25 13.33 11.08
N CYS A 45 23.31 12.40 10.13
CA CYS A 45 24.51 11.66 9.81
C CYS A 45 25.65 12.58 9.36
N ASN A 46 25.36 13.58 8.53
CA ASN A 46 26.38 14.50 8.00
C ASN A 46 26.81 15.56 9.02
N SER A 47 25.87 16.05 9.83
CA SER A 47 26.11 17.23 10.66
C SER A 47 26.46 16.91 12.12
N TYR A 48 26.09 15.74 12.63
CA TYR A 48 26.18 15.45 14.07
C TYR A 48 26.81 14.10 14.44
N LEU A 49 26.87 13.14 13.51
CA LEU A 49 27.43 11.82 13.81
C LEU A 49 28.89 11.91 14.27
N GLY A 50 29.18 11.35 15.44
CA GLY A 50 30.54 11.29 16.00
C GLY A 50 31.05 12.60 16.62
N LYS A 51 30.20 13.62 16.79
CA LYS A 51 30.57 14.82 17.55
C LYS A 51 30.59 14.55 19.05
N GLU A 52 31.62 15.06 19.72
CA GLU A 52 31.79 14.91 21.18
C GLU A 52 30.80 15.78 21.98
N ILE A 53 30.51 16.98 21.47
CA ILE A 53 29.62 17.95 22.12
C ILE A 53 28.28 17.98 21.40
N ARG A 54 27.21 17.75 22.17
CA ARG A 54 25.85 17.72 21.65
C ARG A 54 25.21 19.10 21.68
N SER A 55 24.81 19.58 20.52
CA SER A 55 24.08 20.86 20.38
C SER A 55 22.59 20.71 20.69
N GLU A 56 21.90 21.84 20.94
CA GLU A 56 20.45 21.82 21.11
C GLU A 56 19.73 21.42 19.80
N GLU A 57 20.28 21.84 18.67
CA GLU A 57 19.83 21.51 17.32
C GLU A 57 19.94 20.01 17.05
N GLU A 58 21.08 19.38 17.38
CA GLU A 58 21.26 17.93 17.30
C GLU A 58 20.18 17.20 18.10
N ASN A 59 19.92 17.65 19.33
CA ASN A 59 18.92 17.04 20.19
C ASN A 59 17.53 17.11 19.57
N LYS A 60 17.16 18.24 18.96
CA LYS A 60 15.87 18.41 18.25
C LYS A 60 15.76 17.44 17.07
N VAL A 61 16.80 17.33 16.25
CA VAL A 61 16.81 16.42 15.08
C VAL A 61 16.74 14.96 15.52
N TYR A 62 17.54 14.55 16.51
CA TYR A 62 17.53 13.20 17.06
C TYR A 62 16.16 12.81 17.63
N ILE A 63 15.58 13.66 18.48
CA ILE A 63 14.27 13.40 19.10
C ILE A 63 13.20 13.27 18.01
N LYS A 64 13.26 14.08 16.96
CA LYS A 64 12.37 13.98 15.80
C LYS A 64 12.51 12.63 15.10
N LEU A 65 13.74 12.18 14.83
CA LEU A 65 14.02 10.87 14.22
C LEU A 65 13.48 9.72 15.07
N ILE A 66 13.68 9.75 16.39
CA ILE A 66 13.17 8.74 17.33
C ILE A 66 11.63 8.73 17.34
N ARG A 67 11.00 9.90 17.43
CA ARG A 67 9.53 10.03 17.47
C ARG A 67 8.88 9.47 16.21
N GLU A 68 9.51 9.66 15.06
CA GLU A 68 8.96 9.27 13.75
C GLU A 68 9.40 7.86 13.32
N ALA A 69 10.39 7.25 14.00
CA ALA A 69 10.96 5.95 13.68
C ALA A 69 9.93 4.81 13.57
N PRO A 70 8.94 4.65 14.48
CA PRO A 70 7.98 3.55 14.37
C PRO A 70 7.14 3.63 13.08
N LYS A 71 6.75 4.84 12.69
CA LYS A 71 6.00 5.07 11.45
C LYS A 71 6.88 4.84 10.22
N ALA A 72 8.13 5.28 10.25
CA ALA A 72 9.07 5.06 9.16
C ALA A 72 9.37 3.56 8.97
N GLN A 73 9.64 2.83 10.06
CA GLN A 73 9.83 1.37 10.04
C GLN A 73 8.63 0.64 9.44
N LEU A 74 7.40 1.02 9.81
CA LEU A 74 6.19 0.43 9.21
C LEU A 74 6.13 0.65 7.70
N LEU A 75 6.52 1.84 7.23
CA LEU A 75 6.52 2.16 5.81
C LEU A 75 7.61 1.43 5.03
N LEU A 76 8.69 0.98 5.67
CA LEU A 76 9.71 0.13 5.03
C LEU A 76 9.18 -1.27 4.69
N MET A 77 8.15 -1.74 5.40
CA MET A 77 7.62 -3.11 5.26
C MET A 77 8.76 -4.14 5.38
N ASP A 78 8.76 -5.17 4.55
CA ASP A 78 9.75 -6.25 4.54
C ASP A 78 11.19 -5.74 4.35
N ALA A 79 11.40 -4.64 3.62
CA ALA A 79 12.73 -4.05 3.44
C ALA A 79 13.31 -3.45 4.73
N GLY A 80 12.47 -3.21 5.74
CA GLY A 80 12.89 -2.74 7.06
C GLY A 80 13.36 -3.86 8.00
N TYR A 81 13.27 -5.12 7.57
CA TYR A 81 13.69 -6.27 8.35
C TYR A 81 14.85 -6.98 7.65
N VAL A 82 15.92 -7.22 8.39
CA VAL A 82 17.12 -7.90 7.88
C VAL A 82 17.52 -9.05 8.81
N ASP A 83 18.19 -10.05 8.26
CA ASP A 83 18.90 -11.05 9.08
C ASP A 83 20.27 -10.45 9.45
N TYR A 84 20.39 -9.98 10.68
CA TYR A 84 21.57 -9.25 11.13
C TYR A 84 22.59 -10.19 11.77
N LYS A 85 23.83 -10.17 11.28
CA LYS A 85 24.94 -10.91 11.88
C LYS A 85 25.62 -10.06 12.94
N LEU A 86 25.67 -10.59 14.17
CA LEU A 86 26.40 -9.94 15.26
C LEU A 86 27.91 -10.01 15.00
N ALA A 87 28.60 -8.89 15.22
CA ALA A 87 30.06 -8.83 15.07
C ALA A 87 30.74 -9.83 16.03
N GLY A 88 31.69 -10.60 15.51
CA GLY A 88 32.46 -11.57 16.30
C GLY A 88 31.71 -12.84 16.68
N THR A 89 30.48 -13.07 16.19
CA THR A 89 29.74 -14.31 16.43
C THR A 89 29.33 -15.01 15.13
N TRP A 90 28.95 -16.29 15.24
CA TRP A 90 28.34 -17.07 14.17
C TRP A 90 26.80 -17.02 14.22
N SER A 91 26.23 -16.15 15.06
CA SER A 91 24.79 -16.05 15.27
C SER A 91 24.16 -14.93 14.43
N TYR A 92 22.93 -15.19 13.99
CA TYR A 92 22.09 -14.23 13.28
C TYR A 92 20.88 -13.87 14.13
N ILE A 93 20.50 -12.60 14.11
CA ILE A 93 19.23 -12.11 14.64
C ILE A 93 18.28 -11.98 13.45
N SER A 94 17.28 -12.86 13.40
CA SER A 94 16.23 -12.78 12.37
C SER A 94 15.22 -11.68 12.67
N ASN A 95 14.66 -11.10 11.60
CA ASN A 95 13.69 -10.01 11.67
C ASN A 95 14.21 -8.77 12.43
N TYR A 96 15.49 -8.44 12.25
CA TYR A 96 16.09 -7.27 12.85
C TYR A 96 15.53 -5.99 12.20
N GLN A 97 14.92 -5.13 13.02
CA GLN A 97 14.35 -3.85 12.58
C GLN A 97 15.47 -2.81 12.38
N ILE A 98 15.99 -2.73 11.16
CA ILE A 98 17.19 -1.94 10.89
C ILE A 98 17.00 -0.47 11.25
N LEU A 99 15.88 0.16 10.87
CA LEU A 99 15.69 1.59 11.11
C LEU A 99 15.63 1.92 12.60
N ILE A 100 14.80 1.20 13.36
CA ILE A 100 14.61 1.50 14.79
C ILE A 100 15.94 1.34 15.54
N ASN A 101 16.65 0.25 15.28
CA ASN A 101 17.88 -0.05 16.01
C ASN A 101 19.02 0.90 15.60
N THR A 102 19.20 1.16 14.31
CA THR A 102 20.24 2.08 13.82
C THR A 102 19.99 3.52 14.29
N VAL A 103 18.74 4.00 14.34
CA VAL A 103 18.45 5.36 14.83
C VAL A 103 18.79 5.50 16.33
N GLN A 104 18.64 4.44 17.13
CA GLN A 104 19.00 4.47 18.54
C GLN A 104 20.52 4.55 18.78
N THR A 105 21.34 4.04 17.86
CA THR A 105 22.80 4.08 17.99
C THR A 105 23.40 5.41 17.54
N LEU A 106 22.65 6.28 16.86
CA LEU A 106 23.15 7.55 16.31
C LEU A 106 23.87 8.47 17.31
N ARG A 107 23.47 8.44 18.59
CA ARG A 107 24.08 9.26 19.65
C ARG A 107 25.37 8.68 20.22
N ASN A 108 25.52 7.36 20.13
CA ASN A 108 26.66 6.61 20.66
C ASN A 108 26.99 5.55 19.60
N PRO A 109 27.53 5.97 18.43
CA PRO A 109 27.78 5.06 17.34
C PRO A 109 28.79 3.99 17.79
N PRO A 110 28.55 2.70 17.52
CA PRO A 110 29.51 1.66 17.84
C PRO A 110 30.80 1.88 17.05
N ALA A 111 31.94 1.44 17.62
CA ALA A 111 33.25 1.54 16.95
C ALA A 111 33.29 0.82 15.59
N PHE A 112 32.43 -0.20 15.43
CA PHE A 112 32.18 -0.93 14.19
C PHE A 112 30.68 -0.86 13.88
N GLY A 113 30.29 -0.55 12.64
CA GLY A 113 28.86 -0.43 12.26
C GLY A 113 28.51 0.71 11.31
N ARG A 114 29.50 1.37 10.69
CA ARG A 114 29.24 2.46 9.72
C ARG A 114 28.40 2.00 8.52
N GLU A 115 28.57 0.73 8.14
CA GLU A 115 27.82 0.05 7.08
C GLU A 115 26.31 0.02 7.35
N GLU A 116 25.87 -0.03 8.61
CA GLU A 116 24.44 -0.01 8.96
C GLU A 116 23.80 1.34 8.66
N TYR A 117 24.54 2.43 8.85
CA TYR A 117 24.03 3.77 8.55
C TYR A 117 23.83 3.96 7.03
N GLU A 118 24.80 3.49 6.23
CA GLU A 118 24.69 3.51 4.78
C GLU A 118 23.61 2.55 4.27
N MET A 119 23.51 1.35 4.86
CA MET A 119 22.46 0.39 4.53
C MET A 119 21.07 0.97 4.81
N LEU A 120 20.88 1.60 5.97
CA LEU A 120 19.62 2.25 6.31
C LEU A 120 19.30 3.38 5.32
N TYR A 121 20.28 4.22 4.98
CA TYR A 121 20.09 5.26 3.97
C TYR A 121 19.63 4.68 2.62
N ASN A 122 20.31 3.64 2.14
CA ASN A 122 19.97 2.99 0.88
C ASN A 122 18.56 2.40 0.90
N ILE A 123 18.18 1.73 2.00
CA ILE A 123 16.83 1.19 2.19
C ILE A 123 15.77 2.29 2.17
N LEU A 124 16.01 3.41 2.85
CA LEU A 124 15.11 4.56 2.86
C LEU A 124 14.91 5.12 1.45
N VAL A 125 16.00 5.34 0.69
CA VAL A 125 15.93 5.86 -0.68
C VAL A 125 15.20 4.88 -1.60
N MET A 126 15.59 3.60 -1.60
CA MET A 126 14.94 2.56 -2.40
C MET A 126 13.45 2.49 -2.10
N GLN A 127 13.06 2.64 -0.83
CA GLN A 127 11.67 2.58 -0.44
C GLN A 127 10.88 3.81 -0.92
N VAL A 128 11.45 5.00 -0.87
CA VAL A 128 10.83 6.21 -1.44
C VAL A 128 10.55 5.99 -2.93
N SER A 129 11.55 5.53 -3.68
CA SER A 129 11.41 5.22 -5.11
C SER A 129 10.33 4.16 -5.37
N ARG A 130 10.30 3.09 -4.57
CA ARG A 130 9.28 2.05 -4.70
C ARG A 130 7.87 2.57 -4.49
N ILE A 131 7.66 3.44 -3.49
CA ILE A 131 6.33 4.03 -3.23
C ILE A 131 5.95 5.00 -4.36
N ASP A 132 6.91 5.72 -4.93
CA ASP A 132 6.70 6.63 -6.05
C ASP A 132 6.28 5.88 -7.33
N GLU A 133 6.98 4.81 -7.69
CA GLU A 133 6.61 3.92 -8.81
C GLU A 133 5.20 3.33 -8.65
N LEU A 134 4.83 2.94 -7.43
CA LEU A 134 3.46 2.51 -7.11
C LEU A 134 2.45 3.65 -7.29
N GLY A 135 2.83 4.89 -6.97
CA GLY A 135 2.04 6.09 -7.20
C GLY A 135 1.80 6.36 -8.68
N GLU A 136 2.85 6.28 -9.49
CA GLU A 136 2.76 6.43 -10.95
C GLU A 136 1.88 5.36 -11.58
N THR A 137 2.05 4.11 -11.17
CA THR A 137 1.22 2.99 -11.63
C THR A 137 -0.24 3.24 -11.27
N THR A 138 -0.53 3.59 -10.01
CA THR A 138 -1.89 3.91 -9.54
C THR A 138 -2.49 5.08 -10.33
N ARG A 139 -1.70 6.10 -10.68
CA ARG A 139 -2.17 7.25 -11.47
C ARG A 139 -2.62 6.84 -12.87
N LYS A 140 -1.93 5.91 -13.53
CA LYS A 140 -2.34 5.35 -14.83
C LYS A 140 -3.64 4.55 -14.71
N GLU A 141 -3.83 3.83 -13.60
CA GLU A 141 -5.02 3.02 -13.35
C GLU A 141 -6.31 3.85 -13.11
N ILE A 142 -6.20 5.11 -12.66
CA ILE A 142 -7.35 5.98 -12.37
C ILE A 142 -8.21 6.25 -13.61
N PHE A 143 -7.63 6.23 -14.81
CA PHE A 143 -8.36 6.50 -16.06
C PHE A 143 -8.78 5.22 -16.79
N ASN A 144 -8.46 4.03 -16.27
CA ASN A 144 -8.78 2.78 -16.92
C ASN A 144 -10.12 2.20 -16.42
N PRO A 145 -11.21 2.29 -17.20
CA PRO A 145 -12.55 1.90 -16.74
C PRO A 145 -12.66 0.41 -16.38
N ILE A 146 -11.87 -0.46 -17.01
CA ILE A 146 -11.86 -1.91 -16.70
C ILE A 146 -11.24 -2.14 -15.32
N ILE A 147 -10.15 -1.42 -15.01
CA ILE A 147 -9.50 -1.49 -13.70
C ILE A 147 -10.42 -0.91 -12.63
N LEU A 148 -11.05 0.23 -12.88
CA LEU A 148 -12.01 0.83 -11.96
C LEU A 148 -13.18 -0.11 -11.65
N LEU A 149 -13.74 -0.77 -12.68
CA LEU A 149 -14.79 -1.76 -12.51
C LEU A 149 -14.32 -2.93 -11.63
N ARG A 150 -13.12 -3.47 -11.89
CA ARG A 150 -12.51 -4.54 -11.08
C ARG A 150 -12.37 -4.11 -9.61
N GLU A 151 -11.84 -2.92 -9.36
CA GLU A 151 -11.67 -2.39 -8.00
C GLU A 151 -13.01 -2.19 -7.28
N GLY A 152 -14.03 -1.73 -8.01
CA GLY A 152 -15.41 -1.60 -7.52
C GLY A 152 -16.02 -2.94 -7.14
N VAL A 153 -15.94 -3.94 -8.02
CA VAL A 153 -16.45 -5.30 -7.73
C VAL A 153 -15.73 -5.89 -6.52
N GLN A 154 -14.40 -5.79 -6.47
CA GLN A 154 -13.61 -6.31 -5.36
C GLN A 154 -13.97 -5.64 -4.03
N PHE A 155 -14.30 -4.34 -4.03
CA PHE A 155 -14.78 -3.66 -2.82
C PHE A 155 -16.04 -4.32 -2.27
N PHE A 156 -17.06 -4.57 -3.10
CA PHE A 156 -18.30 -5.20 -2.63
C PHE A 156 -18.11 -6.65 -2.22
N VAL A 157 -17.26 -7.41 -2.91
CA VAL A 157 -16.95 -8.81 -2.53
C VAL A 157 -16.22 -8.88 -1.18
N THR A 158 -15.34 -7.92 -0.89
CA THR A 158 -14.55 -7.88 0.35
C THR A 158 -15.25 -7.14 1.49
N LEU A 159 -16.37 -6.47 1.23
CA LEU A 159 -17.13 -5.68 2.20
C LEU A 159 -17.61 -6.50 3.40
N PRO A 160 -18.17 -7.74 3.25
CA PRO A 160 -18.57 -8.55 4.41
C PRO A 160 -17.39 -8.87 5.34
N ILE A 161 -16.23 -9.22 4.77
CA ILE A 161 -15.01 -9.50 5.54
C ILE A 161 -14.54 -8.24 6.26
N SER A 162 -14.62 -7.08 5.58
CA SER A 162 -14.24 -5.80 6.14
C SER A 162 -15.16 -5.36 7.29
N LEU A 163 -16.46 -5.67 7.20
CA LEU A 163 -17.42 -5.43 8.29
C LEU A 163 -17.10 -6.30 9.51
N LEU A 164 -16.78 -7.58 9.33
CA LEU A 164 -16.36 -8.46 10.43
C LEU A 164 -15.12 -7.93 11.15
N PHE A 165 -14.19 -7.33 10.41
CA PHE A 165 -13.02 -6.68 11.02
C PHE A 165 -13.44 -5.43 11.79
N TRP A 166 -14.27 -4.58 11.19
CA TRP A 166 -14.69 -3.32 11.80
C TRP A 166 -15.49 -3.53 13.09
N THR A 167 -16.31 -4.58 13.16
CA THR A 167 -17.02 -4.96 14.39
C THR A 167 -16.12 -5.59 15.46
N GLY A 168 -14.82 -5.78 15.16
CA GLY A 168 -13.86 -6.41 16.07
C GLY A 168 -13.99 -7.92 16.18
N LEU A 169 -14.85 -8.56 15.37
CA LEU A 169 -15.03 -10.01 15.37
C LEU A 169 -13.80 -10.75 14.85
N ILE A 170 -13.02 -10.11 13.97
CA ILE A 170 -11.76 -10.65 13.46
C ILE A 170 -10.61 -9.65 13.65
N LYS A 171 -9.39 -10.18 13.86
CA LYS A 171 -8.16 -9.38 13.98
C LYS A 171 -7.65 -8.93 12.61
N TYR A 172 -6.84 -7.87 12.59
CA TYR A 172 -6.23 -7.33 11.36
C TYR A 172 -5.44 -8.38 10.57
N SER A 173 -4.66 -9.21 11.26
CA SER A 173 -3.89 -10.29 10.63
C SER A 173 -4.79 -11.31 9.91
N THR A 174 -5.98 -11.58 10.46
CA THR A 174 -6.98 -12.46 9.83
C THR A 174 -7.62 -11.78 8.62
N GLN A 175 -7.97 -10.49 8.71
CA GLN A 175 -8.52 -9.71 7.59
C GLN A 175 -7.53 -9.65 6.42
N TYR A 176 -6.24 -9.38 6.69
CA TYR A 176 -5.21 -9.31 5.66
C TYR A 176 -5.05 -10.65 4.93
N LYS A 177 -4.98 -11.76 5.68
CA LYS A 177 -4.90 -13.11 5.12
C LYS A 177 -6.10 -13.46 4.24
N LEU A 178 -7.32 -13.11 4.66
CA LEU A 178 -8.55 -13.39 3.91
C LEU A 178 -8.66 -12.54 2.65
N THR A 179 -8.44 -11.23 2.78
CA THR A 179 -8.61 -10.28 1.66
C THR A 179 -7.57 -10.48 0.57
N ASN A 180 -6.34 -10.87 0.94
CA ASN A 180 -5.27 -11.13 -0.01
C ASN A 180 -5.18 -12.61 -0.45
N ASN A 181 -6.12 -13.45 -0.01
CA ASN A 181 -6.14 -14.86 -0.36
C ASN A 181 -6.44 -15.08 -1.85
N PHE A 182 -5.75 -16.04 -2.46
CA PHE A 182 -6.03 -16.51 -3.81
C PHE A 182 -7.51 -16.91 -4.01
N PHE A 183 -8.11 -17.62 -3.04
CA PHE A 183 -9.51 -18.06 -3.13
C PHE A 183 -10.50 -16.89 -3.23
N VAL A 184 -10.30 -15.82 -2.45
CA VAL A 184 -11.18 -14.64 -2.49
C VAL A 184 -11.02 -13.87 -3.81
N LYS A 185 -9.79 -13.78 -4.33
CA LYS A 185 -9.52 -13.19 -5.64
C LYS A 185 -10.17 -14.02 -6.76
N LEU A 186 -10.12 -15.35 -6.67
CA LEU A 186 -10.74 -16.26 -7.62
C LEU A 186 -12.26 -16.13 -7.63
N VAL A 187 -12.90 -16.06 -6.46
CA VAL A 187 -14.35 -15.80 -6.37
C VAL A 187 -14.71 -14.44 -7.00
N SER A 188 -13.93 -13.40 -6.71
CA SER A 188 -14.13 -12.08 -7.32
C SER A 188 -14.05 -12.14 -8.86
N PHE A 189 -13.07 -12.88 -9.39
CA PHE A 189 -12.91 -13.09 -10.83
C PHE A 189 -14.08 -13.87 -11.44
N LEU A 190 -14.56 -14.93 -10.79
CA LEU A 190 -15.72 -15.69 -11.25
C LEU A 190 -16.99 -14.84 -11.27
N ILE A 191 -17.21 -13.98 -10.27
CA ILE A 191 -18.35 -13.05 -10.25
C ILE A 191 -18.31 -12.11 -11.45
N ILE A 192 -17.13 -11.61 -11.82
CA ILE A 192 -16.96 -10.77 -13.02
C ILE A 192 -17.31 -11.55 -14.29
N ILE A 193 -16.82 -12.79 -14.44
CA ILE A 193 -17.12 -13.63 -15.61
C ILE A 193 -18.63 -13.92 -15.69
N ILE A 194 -19.24 -14.35 -14.60
CA ILE A 194 -20.67 -14.68 -14.57
C ILE A 194 -21.50 -13.44 -14.90
N GLY A 195 -21.12 -12.27 -14.36
CA GLY A 195 -21.76 -11.00 -14.69
C GLY A 195 -21.64 -10.64 -16.18
N LEU A 196 -20.47 -10.89 -16.78
CA LEU A 196 -20.21 -10.63 -18.19
C LEU A 196 -20.99 -11.59 -19.09
N VAL A 197 -20.98 -12.90 -18.79
CA VAL A 197 -21.74 -13.90 -19.55
C VAL A 197 -23.23 -13.63 -19.44
N SER A 198 -23.73 -13.33 -18.23
CA SER A 198 -25.13 -12.97 -17.99
C SER A 198 -25.55 -11.73 -18.77
N SER A 199 -24.69 -10.71 -18.86
CA SER A 199 -24.99 -9.51 -19.65
C SER A 199 -25.06 -9.80 -21.16
N ILE A 200 -24.17 -10.65 -21.69
CA ILE A 200 -24.22 -11.09 -23.09
C ILE A 200 -25.53 -11.84 -23.37
N PHE A 201 -25.88 -12.84 -22.55
CA PHE A 201 -27.15 -13.56 -22.71
C PHE A 201 -28.36 -12.64 -22.63
N THR A 202 -28.33 -11.66 -21.72
CA THR A 202 -29.40 -10.68 -21.60
C THR A 202 -29.54 -9.80 -22.86
N ILE A 203 -28.43 -9.41 -23.48
CA ILE A 203 -28.45 -8.63 -24.73
C ILE A 203 -28.97 -9.49 -25.88
N VAL A 204 -28.47 -10.72 -26.02
CA VAL A 204 -28.85 -11.65 -27.09
C VAL A 204 -30.33 -12.04 -27.00
N LEU A 205 -30.80 -12.44 -25.82
CA LEU A 205 -32.21 -12.79 -25.61
C LEU A 205 -33.15 -11.57 -25.68
N GLY A 206 -32.65 -10.38 -25.31
CA GLY A 206 -33.38 -9.13 -25.46
C GLY A 206 -33.50 -8.66 -26.91
N TRP A 207 -32.63 -9.14 -27.81
CA TRP A 207 -32.63 -8.75 -29.23
C TRP A 207 -33.86 -9.27 -29.98
N GLU A 208 -34.29 -10.51 -29.72
CA GLU A 208 -35.52 -11.06 -30.32
C GLU A 208 -36.77 -10.26 -29.91
N GLN A 209 -36.82 -9.82 -28.65
CA GLN A 209 -37.90 -8.98 -28.14
C GLN A 209 -37.88 -7.59 -28.79
N PHE A 210 -36.69 -7.03 -29.02
CA PHE A 210 -36.52 -5.76 -29.71
C PHE A 210 -36.92 -5.83 -31.19
N GLU A 211 -36.50 -6.89 -31.90
CA GLU A 211 -36.87 -7.12 -33.30
C GLU A 211 -38.38 -7.26 -33.48
N THR A 212 -39.04 -7.96 -32.55
CA THR A 212 -40.51 -8.11 -32.54
C THR A 212 -41.21 -6.76 -32.35
N ILE A 213 -40.70 -5.88 -31.49
CA ILE A 213 -41.26 -4.53 -31.28
C ILE A 213 -41.08 -3.67 -32.53
N VAL A 214 -39.91 -3.71 -33.16
CA VAL A 214 -39.62 -2.93 -34.39
C VAL A 214 -40.50 -3.37 -35.54
N LYS A 215 -40.67 -4.68 -35.77
CA LYS A 215 -41.57 -5.23 -36.79
C LYS A 215 -43.05 -4.94 -36.56
N ARG A 216 -43.43 -4.55 -35.34
CA ARG A 216 -44.81 -4.18 -34.99
C ARG A 216 -45.09 -2.69 -35.16
N PHE A 217 -44.04 -1.88 -35.26
CA PHE A 217 -44.09 -0.43 -35.46
C PHE A 217 -43.83 0.01 -36.91
N LEU A 218 -43.13 -0.82 -37.70
CA LEU A 218 -43.04 -0.74 -39.16
C LEU A 218 -44.24 -1.44 -39.81
#